data_AF-A0A359HG57-F1
#
_entry.id   AF-A0A359HG57-F1
#
_cell.length_a   1.000
_cell.length_b   1.000
_cell.length_c   1.000
_cell.angle_alpha   90.00
_cell.angle_beta   90.00
_cell.angle_gamma   90.00
#
_symmetry.space_group_name_H-M   'P 1'
#
loop_
_entity.id
_entity.type
_entity.pdbx_description
1 polymer ?
#
loop_
_entity_poly.entity_id
_entity_poly.type
_entity_poly.pdbx_seq_one_letter_code
_entity_poly.pdbx_strand_id
1 'polypeptide(L)'
;MPVDTDFVVSGPSGVVSGTFGYDNLSYTVVFTPTEALEYGAYAVSASGLKDTDGDSQQVPFSSNFGVGYVLYMPLIFKDAMP
;
A
#
# COMPACT_ATOMS: atom_id res chain seq x y z
N MET A 1 1.72 10.36 -20.01
CA MET A 1 0.95 10.27 -18.74
C MET A 1 0.44 8.85 -18.60
N PRO A 2 0.20 8.29 -17.41
CA PRO A 2 -0.60 7.07 -17.30
C PRO A 2 -2.04 7.35 -17.77
N VAL A 3 -2.65 6.45 -18.54
CA VAL A 3 -4.09 6.52 -18.90
C VAL A 3 -4.94 5.80 -17.85
N ASP A 4 -4.33 4.84 -17.16
CA ASP A 4 -4.88 4.14 -16.00
C ASP A 4 -3.79 4.08 -14.93
N THR A 5 -4.11 4.56 -13.74
CA THR A 5 -3.22 4.63 -12.58
C THR A 5 -3.63 3.71 -11.45
N ASP A 6 -4.80 3.10 -11.56
CA ASP A 6 -5.49 2.57 -10.40
C ASP A 6 -4.97 1.17 -10.11
N PHE A 7 -4.46 0.99 -8.89
CA PHE A 7 -3.99 -0.31 -8.40
C PHE A 7 -5.00 -0.88 -7.40
N VAL A 8 -4.92 -2.18 -7.12
CA VAL A 8 -5.83 -2.81 -6.16
C VAL A 8 -5.14 -2.91 -4.81
N VAL A 9 -5.86 -2.52 -3.76
CA VAL A 9 -5.47 -2.79 -2.37
C VAL A 9 -6.46 -3.80 -1.78
N SER A 10 -5.97 -4.92 -1.30
CA SER A 10 -6.77 -5.94 -0.60
C SER A 10 -6.28 -6.12 0.82
N GLY A 11 -7.20 -6.30 1.74
CA GLY A 11 -6.97 -6.50 3.16
C GLY A 11 -7.71 -7.71 3.71
N PRO A 12 -7.77 -7.86 5.05
CA PRO A 12 -8.38 -9.01 5.71
C PRO A 12 -9.86 -9.20 5.35
N SER A 13 -10.59 -8.10 5.21
CA SER A 13 -12.01 -8.10 4.82
C SER A 13 -12.28 -8.01 3.31
N GLY A 14 -11.25 -8.12 2.47
CA GLY A 14 -11.35 -8.05 1.01
C GLY A 14 -10.81 -6.76 0.40
N VAL A 15 -11.32 -6.35 -0.76
CA VAL A 15 -10.85 -5.15 -1.47
C VAL A 15 -11.18 -3.89 -0.67
N VAL A 16 -10.18 -3.04 -0.48
CA VAL A 16 -10.32 -1.77 0.22
C VAL A 16 -10.90 -0.74 -0.75
N SER A 17 -12.02 -0.13 -0.38
CA SER A 17 -12.61 0.99 -1.14
C SER A 17 -11.87 2.29 -0.86
N GLY A 18 -11.68 3.11 -1.88
CA GLY A 18 -10.99 4.40 -1.77
C GLY A 18 -10.95 5.17 -3.08
N THR A 19 -10.14 6.21 -3.12
CA THR A 19 -9.96 7.09 -4.28
C THR A 19 -8.50 7.17 -4.69
N PHE A 20 -8.24 7.38 -5.99
CA PHE A 20 -6.91 7.57 -6.54
C PHE A 20 -6.70 9.03 -6.95
N GLY A 21 -5.53 9.55 -6.63
CA GLY A 21 -5.03 10.83 -7.14
C GLY A 21 -3.68 10.62 -7.82
N TYR A 22 -3.46 11.32 -8.94
CA TYR A 22 -2.19 11.26 -9.67
C TYR A 22 -1.48 12.62 -9.66
N ASP A 23 -0.24 12.62 -9.21
CA ASP A 23 0.66 13.78 -9.31
C ASP A 23 1.61 13.59 -10.50
N ASN A 24 1.41 14.42 -11.53
CA ASN A 24 2.23 14.39 -12.73
C ASN A 24 3.64 14.96 -12.55
N LEU A 25 3.89 15.77 -11.52
CA LEU A 25 5.24 16.31 -11.29
C LEU A 25 6.18 15.25 -10.73
N SER A 26 5.65 14.39 -9.85
CA SER A 26 6.40 13.31 -9.20
C SER A 26 6.11 11.92 -9.77
N TYR A 27 5.23 11.82 -10.77
CA TYR A 27 4.72 10.56 -11.34
C TYR A 27 4.18 9.59 -10.27
N THR A 28 3.54 10.14 -9.23
CA THR A 28 3.08 9.35 -8.07
C THR A 28 1.57 9.20 -8.07
N VAL A 29 1.10 7.97 -7.85
CA VAL A 29 -0.31 7.66 -7.61
C VAL A 29 -0.52 7.49 -6.11
N VAL A 30 -1.50 8.21 -5.55
CA VAL A 30 -1.87 8.15 -4.14
C VAL A 30 -3.25 7.53 -4.01
N PHE A 31 -3.34 6.42 -3.28
CA PHE A 31 -4.61 5.80 -2.88
C PHE A 31 -5.01 6.28 -1.49
N THR A 32 -6.24 6.79 -1.35
CA THR A 32 -6.83 7.19 -0.07
C THR A 32 -8.03 6.30 0.23
N PRO A 33 -7.93 5.37 1.22
CA PRO A 33 -9.06 4.57 1.68
C PRO A 33 -10.23 5.45 2.12
N THR A 34 -11.47 5.02 1.83
CA THR A 34 -12.68 5.74 2.28
C THR A 34 -12.84 5.68 3.80
N GLU A 35 -12.46 4.54 4.39
CA GLU A 35 -12.52 4.28 5.82
C GLU A 35 -11.12 3.97 6.36
N ALA A 36 -10.92 4.17 7.66
CA ALA A 36 -9.68 3.80 8.32
C ALA A 36 -9.41 2.28 8.16
N LEU A 37 -8.15 1.93 7.86
CA LEU A 37 -7.74 0.54 7.70
C LEU A 37 -7.80 -0.20 9.04
N GLU A 38 -8.36 -1.40 9.02
CA GLU A 38 -8.34 -2.32 10.16
C GLU A 38 -6.95 -2.91 10.40
N TYR A 39 -6.77 -3.51 11.58
CA TYR A 39 -5.55 -4.24 11.89
C TYR A 39 -5.41 -5.46 10.98
N GLY A 40 -4.25 -5.61 10.33
CA GLY A 40 -3.99 -6.79 9.52
C GLY A 40 -2.94 -6.62 8.45
N ALA A 41 -2.85 -7.64 7.59
CA ALA A 41 -1.97 -7.65 6.43
C ALA A 41 -2.75 -7.20 5.19
N TYR A 42 -2.10 -6.40 4.37
CA TYR A 42 -2.61 -5.85 3.13
C TYR A 42 -1.68 -6.19 1.97
N ALA A 43 -2.27 -6.37 0.80
CA ALA A 43 -1.56 -6.53 -0.45
C ALA A 43 -1.92 -5.40 -1.41
N VAL A 44 -0.91 -4.87 -2.09
CA VAL A 44 -1.04 -3.88 -3.17
C VAL A 44 -0.63 -4.58 -4.45
N SER A 45 -1.48 -4.53 -5.48
CA SER A 45 -1.19 -5.11 -6.79
C SER A 45 -1.52 -4.14 -7.92
N ALA A 46 -0.57 -3.95 -8.84
CA ALA A 46 -0.76 -3.18 -10.06
C ALA A 46 -0.34 -4.03 -11.26
N SER A 47 -1.26 -4.29 -12.19
CA SER A 47 -1.01 -5.13 -13.35
C SER A 47 -1.84 -4.67 -14.55
N GLY A 48 -1.26 -4.68 -15.74
CA GLY A 48 -1.98 -4.40 -16.98
C GLY A 48 -2.32 -2.92 -17.19
N LEU A 49 -1.72 -2.02 -16.39
CA LEU A 49 -1.85 -0.57 -16.56
C LEU A 49 -1.29 -0.13 -17.91
N LYS A 50 -1.83 0.95 -18.45
CA LYS A 50 -1.39 1.54 -19.72
C LYS A 50 -0.95 2.98 -19.55
N ASP A 51 -0.04 3.42 -20.41
CA ASP A 51 0.26 4.84 -20.57
C ASP A 51 -0.59 5.51 -21.67
N THR A 52 -0.37 6.82 -21.87
CA THR A 52 -1.10 7.64 -22.86
C THR A 52 -0.86 7.17 -24.28
N ASP A 53 0.32 6.60 -24.54
CA ASP A 53 0.71 6.11 -25.85
C ASP A 53 0.18 4.68 -26.09
N GLY A 54 -0.41 4.07 -25.07
CA GLY A 54 -1.08 2.77 -25.11
C GLY A 54 -0.16 1.60 -24.75
N ASP A 55 1.07 1.88 -24.33
CA ASP A 55 2.02 0.86 -23.93
C ASP A 55 1.54 0.20 -22.64
N SER A 56 1.54 -1.14 -22.65
CA SER A 56 1.05 -1.93 -21.51
C SER A 56 2.19 -2.25 -20.54
N GLN A 57 1.89 -2.21 -19.25
CA GLN A 57 2.79 -2.61 -18.18
C GLN A 57 3.35 -4.01 -18.45
N GLN A 58 4.67 -4.10 -18.59
CA GLN A 58 5.33 -5.36 -18.92
C GLN A 58 5.47 -6.29 -17.70
N VAL A 59 5.67 -5.72 -16.51
CA VAL A 59 5.92 -6.48 -15.28
C VAL A 59 4.90 -6.07 -14.21
N PRO A 60 4.05 -6.98 -13.73
CA PRO A 60 3.15 -6.73 -12.60
C PRO A 60 3.93 -6.37 -11.34
N PHE A 61 3.40 -5.42 -10.58
CA PHE A 61 3.91 -5.06 -9.26
C PHE A 61 3.03 -5.68 -8.18
N SER A 62 3.67 -6.21 -7.14
CA SER A 62 3.00 -6.68 -5.93
C SER A 62 3.83 -6.36 -4.70
N SER A 63 3.19 -5.86 -3.65
CA SER A 63 3.82 -5.58 -2.37
C SER A 63 2.85 -5.89 -1.23
N ASN A 64 3.39 -6.12 -0.03
CA ASN A 64 2.61 -6.33 1.18
C ASN A 64 3.03 -5.35 2.28
N PHE A 65 2.07 -4.97 3.11
CA PHE A 65 2.31 -4.17 4.31
C PHE A 65 1.37 -4.57 5.44
N GLY A 66 1.76 -4.29 6.68
CA GLY A 66 0.93 -4.53 7.86
C GLY A 66 0.43 -3.22 8.45
N VAL A 67 -0.85 -3.19 8.83
CA VAL A 67 -1.42 -2.12 9.67
C VAL A 67 -1.48 -2.66 11.09
N GLY A 68 -0.73 -2.02 11.99
CA GLY A 68 -0.87 -2.28 13.41
C GLY A 68 0.03 -1.45 14.32
N TYR A 69 0.06 -1.82 15.61
CA TYR A 69 0.91 -1.21 16.61
C TYR A 69 2.29 -1.84 16.54
N VAL A 70 3.32 -1.00 16.55
CA VAL A 70 4.67 -1.44 16.88
C VAL A 70 4.82 -1.34 18.39
N LEU A 71 4.84 -2.48 19.09
CA LEU A 71 5.16 -2.50 20.51
C LEU A 71 6.66 -2.32 20.69
N TYR A 72 7.08 -1.12 21.11
CA TYR A 72 8.43 -0.90 21.63
C TYR A 72 8.48 -1.40 23.07
N MET A 73 8.93 -2.64 23.29
CA MET A 73 9.32 -3.04 24.64
C MET A 73 10.64 -2.36 24.98
N PRO A 74 10.71 -1.50 26.02
CA PRO A 74 12.01 -1.05 26.49
C PRO A 74 12.76 -2.27 27.01
N LEU A 75 13.97 -2.52 26.50
CA LEU A 75 14.92 -3.49 27.06
C LEU A 75 15.36 -2.98 28.44
N ILE A 76 14.50 -3.12 29.45
CA ILE A 76 14.95 -3.14 30.83
C ILE A 76 15.45 -4.57 31.04
N PHE A 77 16.72 -4.80 30.71
CA PHE A 77 17.46 -5.84 31.40
C PHE A 77 17.37 -5.47 32.87
N LYS A 78 16.57 -6.22 33.63
CA LYS A 78 16.60 -6.19 35.07
C LYS A 78 18.00 -6.69 35.41
N ASP A 79 18.94 -5.76 35.65
CA ASP A 79 20.17 -6.08 36.36
C ASP A 79 19.72 -6.80 37.63
N ALA A 80 19.86 -8.12 37.61
CA ALA A 80 19.83 -8.91 38.81
C ALA A 80 21.06 -8.47 39.59
N MET A 81 20.90 -7.41 40.38
CA MET A 81 21.87 -7.06 41.42
C MET A 81 22.02 -8.28 42.32
N PRO A 82 23.26 -8.76 42.57
CA PRO A 82 23.52 -9.79 43.57
C PRO A 82 23.24 -9.29 44.99
#